data_AF-A0A5B7F339-F1
#
_entry.id   AF-A0A5B7F339-F1
#
_cell.length_a   1.000
_cell.length_b   1.000
_cell.length_c   1.000
_cell.angle_alpha   90.00
_cell.angle_beta   90.00
_cell.angle_gamma   90.00
#
_symmetry.space_group_name_H-M   'P 1'
#
loop_
_entity.id
_entity.type
_entity.pdbx_description
1 polymer ?
#
loop_
_entity_poly.entity_id
_entity_poly.type
_entity_poly.pdbx_seq_one_letter_code
_entity_poly.pdbx_strand_id
1 'polypeptide(L)'
;MHLYKGCGRSCHGLLVNTVARAQELRGCTSITGSLIISIRYGKTVTKELESSLGAIQRVTHYIRIFKTSPLKSLSFLQSLKVIEGRQLYNDKMVDIWNSLNDETVKM
;
A
#
# COMPACT_ATOMS: atom_id res chain seq x y z
N MET A 1 18.02 13.20 -17.16
CA MET A 1 16.91 12.54 -17.89
C MET A 1 16.51 11.26 -17.17
N HIS A 2 15.37 11.25 -16.46
CA HIS A 2 14.72 10.01 -16.03
C HIS A 2 13.30 9.99 -16.58
N LEU A 3 13.17 9.63 -17.85
CA LEU A 3 11.88 9.34 -18.47
C LEU A 3 11.46 7.94 -18.04
N TYR A 4 10.56 7.86 -17.06
CA TYR A 4 9.84 6.63 -16.75
C TYR A 4 8.92 6.29 -17.93
N LYS A 5 9.45 5.50 -18.87
CA LYS A 5 8.66 4.81 -19.88
C LYS A 5 7.79 3.75 -19.21
N GLY A 6 6.60 4.18 -18.84
CA GLY A 6 5.45 3.36 -18.52
C GLY A 6 4.25 4.29 -18.47
N CYS A 7 3.18 3.97 -19.19
CA CYS A 7 1.90 4.69 -19.14
C CYS A 7 1.23 4.42 -17.78
N GLY A 8 1.89 4.87 -16.73
CA GLY A 8 1.57 4.60 -15.36
C GLY A 8 1.01 5.84 -14.71
N ARG A 9 -0.23 5.77 -14.22
CA ARG A 9 -0.83 6.89 -13.49
C ARG A 9 -0.07 7.06 -12.16
N SER A 10 0.52 8.24 -11.96
CA SER A 10 1.13 8.59 -10.68
C SER A 10 0.09 9.26 -9.79
N CYS A 11 0.01 8.82 -8.54
CA CYS A 11 -0.96 9.29 -7.56
C CYS A 11 -0.27 9.70 -6.27
N HIS A 12 -0.89 10.57 -5.48
CA HIS A 12 -0.31 11.00 -4.21
C HIS A 12 -0.55 9.93 -3.14
N GLY A 13 0.43 9.78 -2.23
CA GLY A 13 0.31 8.91 -1.07
C GLY A 13 -0.82 9.37 -0.14
N LEU A 14 -1.63 8.42 0.34
CA LEU A 14 -2.77 8.71 1.20
C LEU A 14 -3.00 7.59 2.23
N LEU A 15 -3.81 7.91 3.24
CA LEU A 15 -4.31 6.97 4.23
C LEU A 15 -5.53 6.22 3.69
N VAL A 16 -5.33 4.93 3.39
CA VAL A 16 -6.37 3.97 3.01
C VAL A 16 -6.97 3.36 4.28
N ASN A 17 -7.99 4.02 4.82
CA ASN A 17 -8.75 3.54 5.98
C ASN A 17 -10.16 3.03 5.64
N THR A 18 -10.59 3.21 4.39
CA THR A 18 -11.87 2.75 3.85
C THR A 18 -11.70 2.28 2.41
N VAL A 19 -12.68 1.54 1.91
CA VAL A 19 -12.76 1.12 0.50
C VAL A 19 -12.74 2.32 -0.45
N ALA A 20 -13.48 3.39 -0.14
CA ALA A 20 -13.55 4.58 -0.98
C ALA A 20 -12.16 5.21 -1.17
N ARG A 21 -11.35 5.30 -0.10
CA ARG A 21 -9.97 5.79 -0.19
C ARG A 21 -9.08 4.87 -1.02
N ALA A 22 -9.30 3.56 -0.98
CA ALA A 22 -8.56 2.64 -1.84
C ALA A 22 -8.89 2.89 -3.32
N GLN A 23 -10.16 3.10 -3.65
CA GLN A 23 -10.64 3.32 -5.02
C GLN A 23 -10.05 4.57 -5.67
N GLU A 24 -9.67 5.59 -4.89
CA GLU A 24 -8.94 6.77 -5.39
C GLU A 24 -7.59 6.39 -6.02
N LEU A 25 -6.99 5.29 -5.56
CA LEU A 25 -5.72 4.76 -6.08
C LEU A 25 -5.90 3.74 -7.21
N ARG A 26 -7.14 3.47 -7.64
CA ARG A 26 -7.41 2.52 -8.72
C ARG A 26 -6.75 2.95 -10.02
N GLY A 27 -5.97 2.03 -10.59
CA GLY A 27 -5.20 2.25 -11.82
C GLY A 27 -3.92 3.06 -11.63
N CYS A 28 -3.58 3.46 -10.40
CA CYS A 28 -2.29 4.07 -10.10
C CYS A 28 -1.19 3.01 -10.11
N THR A 29 -0.08 3.30 -10.77
CA THR A 29 1.09 2.41 -10.83
C THR A 29 2.25 2.94 -9.99
N SER A 30 2.24 4.24 -9.67
CA SER A 30 3.26 4.88 -8.86
C SER A 30 2.61 5.77 -7.81
N ILE A 31 3.10 5.69 -6.58
CA ILE A 31 2.68 6.54 -5.47
C ILE A 31 3.80 7.51 -5.12
N THR A 32 3.52 8.79 -5.30
CA THR A 32 4.35 9.90 -4.83
C THR A 32 3.96 10.22 -3.39
N GLY A 33 4.77 9.74 -2.44
CA GLY A 33 4.54 9.87 -1.00
C GLY A 33 4.54 8.52 -0.30
N SER A 34 3.94 8.50 0.90
CA SER A 34 3.80 7.30 1.72
C SER A 34 2.43 6.65 1.50
N LEU A 35 2.39 5.33 1.40
CA LEU A 35 1.13 4.58 1.34
C LEU A 35 0.82 4.01 2.72
N ILE A 36 -0.28 4.44 3.31
CA ILE A 36 -0.63 4.07 4.69
C ILE A 36 -1.97 3.33 4.67
N ILE A 37 -2.05 2.14 5.25
CA ILE A 37 -3.23 1.27 5.21
C ILE A 37 -3.68 0.99 6.65
N SER A 38 -4.94 1.31 6.95
CA SER A 38 -5.52 1.05 8.28
C SER A 38 -7.01 0.72 8.20
N ILE A 39 -7.33 -0.55 7.91
CA ILE A 39 -8.71 -0.99 7.69
C ILE A 39 -9.13 -1.99 8.76
N ARG A 40 -10.08 -1.57 9.60
CA ARG A 40 -10.53 -2.36 10.75
C ARG A 40 -11.63 -3.38 10.44
N TYR A 41 -12.47 -3.16 9.43
CA TYR A 41 -13.66 -3.99 9.18
C TYR A 41 -13.92 -4.23 7.68
N GLY A 42 -14.40 -5.42 7.34
CA GLY A 42 -15.06 -5.73 6.06
C GLY A 42 -14.62 -7.05 5.43
N LYS A 43 -15.59 -7.96 5.20
CA LYS A 43 -15.35 -9.30 4.60
C LYS A 43 -14.91 -9.23 3.12
N THR A 44 -15.26 -8.16 2.40
CA THR A 44 -14.98 -7.98 0.95
C THR A 44 -13.82 -7.01 0.70
N VAL A 45 -13.15 -6.53 1.75
CA VAL A 45 -12.11 -5.48 1.63
C VAL A 45 -10.91 -5.95 0.81
N THR A 46 -10.48 -7.20 0.98
CA THR A 46 -9.28 -7.73 0.30
C THR A 46 -9.42 -7.65 -1.22
N LYS A 47 -10.55 -8.06 -1.79
CA LYS A 47 -10.81 -8.01 -3.24
C LYS A 47 -10.81 -6.58 -3.78
N GLU A 48 -11.38 -5.66 -3.02
CA GLU A 48 -11.46 -4.27 -3.44
C GLU A 48 -10.09 -3.57 -3.36
N LEU A 49 -9.27 -3.93 -2.36
CA LEU A 49 -7.88 -3.52 -2.27
C LEU A 49 -7.05 -4.11 -3.40
N GLU A 50 -7.22 -5.40 -3.74
CA GLU A 50 -6.54 -6.03 -4.87
C GLU A 50 -6.87 -5.30 -6.18
N SER A 51 -8.15 -4.99 -6.39
CA SER A 51 -8.62 -4.26 -7.58
C SER A 51 -8.10 -2.82 -7.63
N SER A 52 -7.94 -2.17 -6.48
CA SER A 52 -7.58 -0.75 -6.43
C SER A 52 -6.07 -0.52 -6.32
N LEU A 53 -5.37 -1.30 -5.51
CA LEU A 53 -3.95 -1.15 -5.20
C LEU A 53 -3.07 -2.15 -5.97
N GLY A 54 -3.65 -3.19 -6.57
CA GLY A 54 -2.88 -4.27 -7.22
C GLY A 54 -2.09 -3.86 -8.45
N ALA A 55 -2.33 -2.67 -9.02
CA ALA A 55 -1.56 -2.10 -10.11
C ALA A 55 -0.34 -1.29 -9.65
N ILE A 56 -0.23 -0.97 -8.34
CA ILE A 56 0.84 -0.17 -7.80
C ILE A 56 2.14 -0.95 -7.89
N GLN A 57 3.13 -0.38 -8.58
CA GLN A 57 4.46 -0.95 -8.77
C GLN A 57 5.52 -0.25 -7.94
N ARG A 58 5.28 1.01 -7.59
CA ARG A 58 6.27 1.89 -6.97
C ARG A 58 5.66 2.77 -5.89
N VAL A 59 6.38 2.92 -4.77
CA VAL A 59 6.10 3.91 -3.72
C VAL A 59 7.38 4.68 -3.43
N THR A 60 7.34 6.01 -3.41
CA THR A 60 8.57 6.82 -3.26
C THR A 60 9.05 6.93 -1.82
N HIS A 61 8.16 6.86 -0.82
CA HIS A 61 8.53 6.92 0.59
C HIS A 61 8.45 5.53 1.23
N TYR A 62 7.60 5.36 2.26
CA TYR A 62 7.41 4.12 3.00
C TYR A 62 5.98 3.60 2.82
N ILE A 63 5.80 2.31 3.10
CA ILE A 63 4.50 1.68 3.25
C ILE A 63 4.27 1.37 4.72
N ARG A 64 3.11 1.74 5.24
CA ARG A 64 2.74 1.43 6.61
C ARG A 64 1.40 0.75 6.66
N ILE A 65 1.30 -0.40 7.33
CA ILE A 65 0.05 -1.12 7.54
C ILE A 65 -0.18 -1.26 9.04
N PHE A 66 -1.29 -0.76 9.56
CA PHE A 66 -1.58 -0.88 10.99
C PHE A 66 -3.06 -0.99 11.31
N LYS A 67 -3.40 -1.64 12.42
CA LYS A 67 -4.81 -1.84 12.88
C LYS A 67 -5.67 -2.51 11.80
N THR A 68 -5.14 -3.50 11.11
CA THR A 68 -5.83 -4.24 10.05
C THR A 68 -6.39 -5.57 10.56
N SER A 69 -7.68 -5.59 10.91
CA SER A 69 -8.28 -6.77 11.58
C SER A 69 -8.60 -7.98 10.68
N PRO A 70 -8.62 -7.88 9.33
CA PRO A 70 -8.72 -9.08 8.48
C PRO A 70 -7.53 -9.32 7.52
N LEU A 71 -6.57 -8.41 7.40
CA LEU A 71 -5.51 -8.53 6.38
C LEU A 71 -4.31 -9.32 6.92
N LYS A 72 -4.29 -10.63 6.65
CA LYS A 72 -3.19 -11.53 7.03
C LYS A 72 -1.99 -11.51 6.06
N SER A 73 -2.14 -10.87 4.90
CA SER A 73 -1.10 -10.80 3.87
C SER A 73 -1.21 -9.53 3.03
N LEU A 74 -0.07 -9.12 2.46
CA LEU A 74 0.07 -8.01 1.51
C LEU A 74 -0.20 -8.39 0.06
N SER A 75 -0.78 -9.56 -0.22
CA SER A 75 -1.05 -10.05 -1.59
C SER A 75 -1.83 -9.06 -2.48
N PHE A 76 -2.56 -8.12 -1.88
CA PHE A 76 -3.25 -7.07 -2.61
C PHE A 76 -2.33 -6.05 -3.31
N LEU A 77 -1.04 -5.99 -2.96
CA LEU A 77 0.01 -5.22 -3.63
C LEU A 77 0.81 -6.11 -4.60
N GLN A 78 0.15 -6.98 -5.35
CA GLN A 78 0.78 -8.00 -6.22
C GLN A 78 1.80 -7.45 -7.24
N SER A 79 1.63 -6.20 -7.71
CA SER A 79 2.54 -5.60 -8.69
C SER A 79 3.67 -4.79 -8.07
N LEU A 80 3.71 -4.65 -6.74
CA LEU A 80 4.67 -3.79 -6.06
C LEU A 80 6.08 -4.36 -6.24
N LYS A 81 6.96 -3.55 -6.84
CA LYS A 81 8.35 -3.92 -7.16
C LYS A 81 9.36 -3.08 -6.40
N VAL A 82 9.05 -1.81 -6.15
CA VAL A 82 10.02 -0.84 -5.63
C VAL A 82 9.40 0.03 -4.55
N ILE A 83 10.10 0.13 -3.42
CA ILE A 83 9.89 1.15 -2.41
C ILE A 83 11.19 1.96 -2.35
N GLU A 84 11.15 3.23 -2.76
CA GLU A 84 12.37 4.01 -2.90
C GLU A 84 12.93 4.49 -1.54
N GLY A 85 12.10 4.53 -0.50
CA GLY A 85 12.56 4.87 0.85
C GLY A 85 13.11 6.29 0.98
N ARG A 86 12.67 7.25 0.13
CA ARG A 86 13.10 8.66 0.26
C ARG A 86 12.69 9.29 1.60
N GLN A 87 11.68 8.72 2.24
CA GLN A 87 11.35 8.94 3.64
C GLN A 87 11.05 7.59 4.29
N LEU A 88 11.38 7.46 5.57
CA LEU A 88 11.21 6.26 6.37
C LEU A 88 10.23 6.52 7.52
N TYR A 89 9.57 5.46 8.00
CA TYR A 89 8.79 5.50 9.23
C TYR A 89 9.50 4.67 10.29
N ASN A 90 9.90 5.29 11.41
CA ASN A 90 10.74 4.66 12.44
C ASN A 90 11.97 3.95 11.84
N ASP A 91 12.67 4.64 10.94
CA ASP A 91 13.83 4.12 10.19
C ASP A 91 13.56 2.89 9.31
N LYS A 92 12.29 2.60 9.01
CA LYS A 92 11.86 1.49 8.16
C LYS A 92 11.14 1.96 6.90
N MET A 93 11.38 1.27 5.78
CA MET A 93 10.65 1.47 4.52
C MET A 93 9.28 0.79 4.53
N VAL A 94 9.15 -0.28 5.31
CA VAL A 94 7.90 -1.03 5.51
C VAL A 94 7.69 -1.21 7.01
N ASP A 95 6.58 -0.70 7.51
CA ASP A 95 6.16 -0.88 8.91
C ASP A 95 4.80 -1.57 8.94
N ILE A 96 4.74 -2.75 9.58
CA ILE A 96 3.51 -3.53 9.70
C ILE A 96 3.25 -3.78 11.18
N TRP A 97 2.20 -3.14 11.68
CA TRP A 97 1.83 -3.16 13.09
C TRP A 97 0.41 -3.72 13.25
N ASN A 98 0.30 -5.03 13.47
CA ASN A 98 -0.98 -5.64 13.83
C ASN A 98 -1.14 -5.69 15.35
N SER A 99 -2.39 -5.54 15.82
CA SER A 99 -2.73 -5.61 17.26
C SER A 99 -2.76 -7.05 17.81
N LEU A 100 -2.45 -8.04 16.98
CA LEU A 100 -2.26 -9.43 17.36
C LEU A 100 -0.75 -9.68 17.29
N ASN A 101 -0.17 -10.07 18.42
CA ASN A 101 1.27 -10.29 18.65
C ASN A 101 1.99 -10.85 17.41
N ASP A 102 3.02 -10.11 16.98
CA ASP A 102 4.15 -10.55 16.18
C ASP A 102 3.97 -11.86 15.38
N GLU A 103 3.23 -11.78 14.28
CA GLU A 103 3.39 -12.73 13.19
C GLU A 103 3.75 -11.92 11.95
N THR A 104 4.98 -12.12 11.49
CA THR A 104 5.53 -11.64 10.21
C THR A 104 4.46 -11.64 9.13
N VAL A 105 4.01 -10.45 8.73
CA VAL A 105 3.12 -10.33 7.57
C VAL A 105 3.90 -10.79 6.36
N LYS A 106 3.45 -11.92 5.80
CA LYS A 106 4.03 -12.48 4.58
C LYS A 106 3.64 -11.60 3.40
N MET A 107 4.66 -11.12 2.68
CA MET A 107 4.49 -10.61 1.33
C MET A 107 4.05 -11.74 0.40
#